data_AF-A0A920JII3-F1
#
_entry.id   AF-A0A920JII3-F1
#
_cell.length_a   1.000
_cell.length_b   1.000
_cell.length_c   1.000
_cell.angle_alpha   90.00
_cell.angle_beta   90.00
_cell.angle_gamma   90.00
#
_symmetry.space_group_name_H-M   'P 1'
#
loop_
_entity.id
_entity.type
_entity.pdbx_description
1 polymer ?
#
loop_
_entity_poly.entity_id
_entity_poly.type
_entity_poly.pdbx_seq_one_letter_code
_entity_poly.pdbx_strand_id
1 'polypeptide(L)' 'MILGKALGGGFMPVSVFLSSEKVLQWMNPGSHGSTFGGNPWVQHSKKIIGTLEEEGFIENSRVMGDYLNNLC' A
#
# COMPACT_ATOMS: atom_id res chain seq x y z
N MET A 1 -0.87 9.75 -5.53
CA MET A 1 -0.97 9.11 -4.19
C MET A 1 0.33 8.39 -3.88
N ILE A 2 0.84 8.52 -2.66
CA ILE A 2 2.07 7.84 -2.21
C ILE A 2 1.68 6.79 -1.18
N LEU A 3 2.10 5.54 -1.39
CA LEU A 3 1.75 4.39 -0.58
C LEU A 3 3.02 3.70 -0.05
N GLY A 4 2.89 3.02 1.09
CA GLY A 4 3.98 2.28 1.74
C GLY A 4 3.52 1.66 3.06
N LYS A 5 4.38 1.66 4.09
CA LYS A 5 4.09 1.12 5.43
C LYS A 5 3.61 -0.34 5.38
N ALA A 6 2.33 -0.58 5.69
CA ALA A 6 1.71 -1.89 5.71
C ALA A 6 1.65 -2.56 4.33
N LEU A 7 1.91 -1.83 3.25
CA LEU A 7 2.00 -2.39 1.89
C LEU A 7 3.06 -3.50 1.76
N GLY A 8 4.09 -3.46 2.59
CA GLY A 8 5.10 -4.52 2.69
C GLY A 8 4.85 -5.52 3.83
N GLY A 9 3.70 -5.46 4.49
CA GLY A 9 3.30 -6.36 5.58
C GLY A 9 4.16 -6.22 6.83
N GLY A 10 4.91 -5.12 6.98
CA GLY A 10 5.90 -4.95 8.06
C GLY A 10 7.17 -5.78 7.89
N PHE A 11 7.24 -6.63 6.86
CA PHE A 11 8.38 -7.51 6.59
C PHE A 11 9.32 -6.94 5.52
N MET A 12 8.76 -6.41 4.43
CA MET A 12 9.54 -5.85 3.32
C MET A 12 9.38 -4.33 3.22
N PRO A 13 10.45 -3.57 2.89
CA PRO A 13 10.33 -2.16 2.56
C PRO A 13 9.72 -2.02 1.16
N VAL A 14 8.43 -1.71 1.11
CA VAL A 14 7.69 -1.48 -0.15
C VAL A 14 7.03 -0.12 -0.12
N SER A 15 7.19 0.63 -1.21
CA SER A 15 6.49 1.89 -1.46
C SER A 15 6.07 1.97 -2.93
N VAL A 16 4.97 2.70 -3.19
CA VAL A 16 4.40 2.86 -4.52
C VAL A 16 3.97 4.30 -4.73
N PHE A 17 4.31 4.85 -5.89
CA PHE A 17 3.71 6.06 -6.42
C PHE A 17 2.58 5.68 -7.38
N LEU A 18 1.35 6.01 -7.01
CA LEU A 18 0.15 5.74 -7.80
C LEU A 18 -0.40 7.06 -8.34
N SER A 19 -0.62 7.13 -9.66
CA SER A 19 -1.21 8.29 -10.31
C SER A 19 -2.03 7.87 -11.52
N SER A 20 -2.86 8.77 -12.03
CA SER A 20 -3.63 8.56 -13.26
C SER A 20 -2.71 8.45 -14.47
N GLU A 21 -3.15 7.73 -15.50
CA GLU A 21 -2.43 7.60 -16.78
C GLU A 21 -2.08 8.96 -17.39
N LYS A 22 -3.01 9.93 -17.35
CA LYS A 22 -2.79 11.31 -17.84
C LYS A 22 -1.57 12.00 -17.21
N VAL A 23 -1.22 11.62 -15.99
CA VAL A 23 -0.04 12.15 -15.28
C VAL A 23 1.17 11.26 -15.52
N LEU A 24 1.02 9.93 -15.48
CA LEU A 24 2.12 8.99 -15.67
C LEU A 24 2.70 9.02 -17.09
N GLN A 25 1.92 9.39 -18.11
CA GLN A 25 2.41 9.53 -19.49
C GLN A 25 3.53 10.59 -19.64
N TRP A 26 3.69 11.50 -18.67
CA TRP A 26 4.76 12.50 -18.67
C TRP A 26 6.09 11.95 -18.11
N MET A 27 6.10 10.73 -17.57
CA MET A 27 7.29 10.07 -17.05
C MET A 27 8.07 9.44 -18.19
N ASN A 28 9.37 9.75 -18.29
CA ASN A 28 10.27 9.17 -19.28
C ASN A 28 11.16 8.09 -18.65
N PRO A 29 11.77 7.19 -19.45
CA PRO A 29 12.79 6.27 -18.95
C PRO A 29 13.86 7.01 -18.14
N GLY A 30 14.11 6.54 -16.91
CA GLY A 30 15.06 7.17 -15.98
C GLY A 30 14.52 8.37 -15.18
N SER A 31 13.29 8.83 -15.42
CA SER A 31 12.69 9.97 -14.68
C SER A 31 12.43 9.64 -13.20
N HIS A 32 12.24 8.37 -12.87
CA HIS A 32 12.06 7.90 -11.51
C HIS A 32 12.59 6.47 -11.41
N GLY A 33 13.55 6.26 -10.53
CA GLY A 33 14.20 4.97 -10.36
C GLY A 33 14.77 4.81 -8.96
N SER A 34 14.97 3.55 -8.58
CA SER A 34 15.62 3.16 -7.33
C SER A 34 16.35 1.85 -7.58
N THR A 35 17.53 1.68 -6.99
CA THR A 35 18.33 0.45 -7.11
C THR A 35 17.57 -0.79 -6.67
N PHE A 36 16.69 -0.66 -5.67
CA PHE A 36 15.91 -1.77 -5.10
C PHE A 36 14.42 -1.67 -5.40
N GLY A 37 14.00 -0.65 -6.17
CA GLY A 37 12.61 -0.46 -6.55
C GLY A 37 12.13 -1.57 -7.48
N GLY A 38 10.94 -2.11 -7.23
CA GLY A 38 10.38 -3.18 -8.07
C GLY A 38 11.10 -4.52 -7.98
N ASN A 39 11.82 -4.79 -6.87
CA ASN A 39 12.47 -6.09 -6.66
C ASN A 39 11.44 -7.24 -6.64
N PRO A 40 11.82 -8.49 -6.94
CA PRO A 40 10.88 -9.61 -7.06
C PRO A 40 10.01 -9.84 -5.83
N TRP A 41 10.48 -9.50 -4.63
CA TRP A 41 9.71 -9.71 -3.41
C TRP A 41 8.47 -8.84 -3.31
N VAL A 42 8.37 -7.72 -4.05
CA VAL A 42 7.19 -6.85 -4.03
C VAL A 42 5.91 -7.55 -4.50
N GLN A 43 6.02 -8.70 -5.17
CA GLN A 43 4.87 -9.52 -5.56
C GLN A 43 4.00 -9.95 -4.37
N HIS A 44 4.59 -10.08 -3.18
CA HIS A 44 3.88 -10.46 -1.95
C HIS A 44 2.87 -9.41 -1.49
N SER A 45 3.04 -8.13 -1.90
CA SER A 45 2.09 -7.05 -1.58
C SER A 45 0.67 -7.35 -2.07
N LYS A 46 0.51 -8.14 -3.15
CA LYS A 46 -0.81 -8.59 -3.59
C LYS A 46 -1.51 -9.46 -2.56
N LYS A 47 -0.79 -10.39 -1.92
CA LYS A 47 -1.39 -11.24 -0.89
C LYS A 47 -1.73 -10.44 0.35
N ILE A 48 -0.89 -9.49 0.74
CA ILE A 48 -1.17 -8.57 1.86
C ILE A 48 -2.46 -7.80 1.62
N ILE A 49 -2.63 -7.21 0.43
CA ILE A 49 -3.86 -6.49 0.06
C ILE A 49 -5.06 -7.44 0.09
N GLY A 50 -4.95 -8.65 -0.49
CA GLY A 50 -6.02 -9.64 -0.46
C GLY A 50 -6.43 -10.05 0.96
N THR A 51 -5.47 -10.20 1.88
CA THR A 51 -5.75 -10.49 3.29
C THR A 51 -6.54 -9.38 3.98
N LEU A 52 -6.33 -8.10 3.63
CA LEU A 52 -7.13 -7.00 4.18
C LEU A 52 -8.64 -7.18 3.88
N GLU A 53 -8.95 -7.69 2.69
CA GLU A 53 -10.31 -7.95 2.23
C GLU A 53 -10.85 -9.27 2.81
N GLU A 54 -10.10 -10.36 2.69
CA GLU A 54 -10.45 -11.71 3.16
C GLU A 54 -10.74 -11.74 4.67
N GLU A 55 -9.95 -11.03 5.48
CA GLU A 55 -10.08 -11.00 6.94
C GLU A 55 -10.92 -9.83 7.47
N GLY A 56 -11.48 -9.00 6.58
CA GLY A 56 -12.39 -7.91 6.97
C GLY A 56 -11.73 -6.81 7.81
N PHE A 57 -10.44 -6.56 7.63
CA PHE A 57 -9.69 -5.61 8.48
C PHE A 57 -10.18 -4.17 8.37
N ILE A 58 -10.70 -3.75 7.22
CA ILE A 58 -11.25 -2.40 7.04
C ILE A 58 -12.47 -2.20 7.94
N GLU A 59 -13.35 -3.20 8.00
CA GLU A 59 -14.56 -3.15 8.82
C GLU A 59 -14.21 -3.25 10.30
N ASN A 60 -13.28 -4.14 10.68
CA ASN A 60 -12.78 -4.21 12.04
C ASN A 60 -12.14 -2.87 12.49
N SER A 61 -11.38 -2.21 11.60
CA SER A 61 -10.81 -0.89 11.88
C SER A 61 -11.89 0.16 12.15
N ARG A 62 -13.04 0.08 11.46
CA ARG A 62 -14.19 0.96 11.71
C ARG A 62 -14.81 0.68 13.07
N VAL A 63 -15.15 -0.58 13.36
CA VAL A 63 -15.75 -1.01 14.63
C VAL A 63 -14.87 -0.64 15.82
N MET A 64 -13.57 -0.90 15.74
CA MET A 64 -12.62 -0.55 16.79
C MET A 64 -12.44 0.96 16.94
N GLY A 65 -12.47 1.71 15.84
CA GLY A 65 -12.47 3.17 15.86
C GLY A 65 -13.68 3.72 16.62
N ASP A 66 -14.88 3.24 16.29
CA ASP A 66 -16.13 3.64 16.97
C ASP A 66 -16.10 3.30 18.46
N TYR A 67 -15.64 2.10 18.81
CA TYR A 67 -15.48 1.68 20.21
C TYR A 67 -14.53 2.60 20.99
N LEU A 68 -13.36 2.91 20.43
CA LEU A 68 -12.38 3.79 21.08
C LEU A 68 -12.87 5.23 21.21
N ASN A 69 -13.60 5.74 20.22
CA ASN A 69 -14.17 7.08 20.28
C ASN A 69 -15.27 7.20 21.35
N ASN A 70 -16.05 6.14 21.59
CA ASN A 70 -17.11 6.13 22.61
C ASN A 70 -16.60 5.87 24.04
N LEU A 71 -15.32 5.51 24.20
CA LEU A 71 -14.67 5.35 25.49
C LEU A 71 -14.14 6.66 26.08
N CYS A 72 -14.07 7.72 25.27
CA CYS A 72 -13.68 9.07 25.67
C CYS A 72 -14.92 9.96 25.83
#